data_AF-A0A9R0W010-F1
#
_entry.id   AF-A0A9R0W010-F1
#
_cell.length_a   1.000
_cell.length_b   1.000
_cell.length_c   1.000
_cell.angle_alpha   90.00
_cell.angle_beta   90.00
_cell.angle_gamma   90.00
#
_symmetry.space_group_name_H-M   'P 1'
#
loop_
_entity.id
_entity.type
_entity.pdbx_description
1 polymer ?
#
loop_
_entity_poly.entity_id
_entity_poly.type
_entity_poly.pdbx_seq_one_letter_code
_entity_poly.pdbx_strand_id
1 'polypeptide(L)'
;MQALSDDLMRNGLSALQKVYTYQRAEIMKILEEELLLLSTAVNEIQDKLTQICINAEIMGNPVGKMQCCDSSCKDVHVTMDIGPETIPKGDVPTGYSTTFDDSKALAQTLQEKMEALMLFSQEQERYLLEKQKNQAIIEDLEKNLSQVKDEKVKVLMELAKLKEAYLLKCSSTANDGHGIVDTPKITSGHDQQGMLKTILNRTSLRQWIKKENNTGHESSGGNDQTVCRGCSVDLSRMKVENATLLESVATMERLTSLVHRLHRVLMKVYDDVKSGCSSESSYEALSSLITEANLMRTALGVVLPVSWSGDSSGGITSDSPKSSKSEKVDPLGSASMEMLELLILAADILRESFMLKK
;
A
#
# COMPACT_ATOMS: atom_id res chain seq x y z
N MET A 1 -34.20 -34.28 -5.83
CA MET A 1 -33.70 -32.96 -5.40
C MET A 1 -32.40 -33.06 -4.60
N GLN A 2 -32.28 -33.92 -3.59
CA GLN A 2 -31.04 -34.10 -2.80
C GLN A 2 -29.79 -34.38 -3.66
N ALA A 3 -29.86 -35.38 -4.55
CA ALA A 3 -28.70 -35.77 -5.38
C ALA A 3 -28.22 -34.69 -6.37
N LEU A 4 -29.14 -33.86 -6.88
CA LEU A 4 -28.81 -32.71 -7.75
C LEU A 4 -28.11 -31.59 -6.98
N SER A 5 -28.50 -31.36 -5.73
CA SER A 5 -27.84 -30.40 -4.83
C SER A 5 -26.44 -30.87 -4.44
N ASP A 6 -26.27 -32.16 -4.17
CA ASP A 6 -24.97 -32.75 -3.82
C ASP A 6 -23.99 -32.72 -5.00
N ASP A 7 -24.46 -32.94 -6.22
CA ASP A 7 -23.65 -32.80 -7.44
C ASP A 7 -23.23 -31.35 -7.71
N LEU A 8 -24.13 -30.39 -7.52
CA LEU A 8 -23.81 -28.97 -7.67
C LEU A 8 -22.73 -28.54 -6.66
N MET A 9 -22.88 -28.94 -5.40
CA MET A 9 -21.92 -28.62 -4.33
C MET A 9 -20.55 -29.27 -4.59
N ARG A 10 -20.53 -30.53 -5.02
CA ARG A 10 -19.31 -31.25 -5.39
C ARG A 10 -18.60 -30.61 -6.58
N ASN A 11 -19.35 -30.18 -7.60
CA ASN A 11 -18.78 -29.49 -8.77
C ASN A 11 -18.23 -28.10 -8.39
N GLY A 12 -18.94 -27.35 -7.54
CA GLY A 12 -18.47 -26.07 -7.02
C GLY A 12 -17.19 -26.21 -6.19
N LEU A 13 -17.13 -27.19 -5.29
CA LEU A 13 -15.94 -27.51 -4.49
C LEU A 13 -14.76 -27.92 -5.37
N SER A 14 -14.99 -28.74 -6.40
CA SER A 14 -13.93 -29.14 -7.35
C SER A 14 -13.40 -27.95 -8.16
N ALA A 15 -14.28 -27.06 -8.61
CA ALA A 15 -13.88 -25.83 -9.31
C ALA A 15 -13.06 -24.90 -8.40
N LEU A 16 -13.51 -24.69 -7.15
CA LEU A 16 -12.80 -23.89 -6.17
C LEU A 16 -11.42 -24.48 -5.85
N GLN A 17 -11.34 -25.81 -5.68
CA GLN A 17 -10.07 -26.50 -5.46
C GLN A 17 -9.11 -26.29 -6.63
N LYS A 18 -9.58 -26.39 -7.88
CA LYS A 18 -8.75 -26.14 -9.07
C LYS A 18 -8.19 -24.72 -9.09
N VAL A 19 -9.05 -23.72 -8.83
CA VAL A 19 -8.63 -22.31 -8.76
C VAL A 19 -7.59 -22.11 -7.66
N TYR A 20 -7.83 -22.66 -6.46
CA TYR A 20 -6.88 -22.58 -5.36
C TYR A 20 -5.54 -23.24 -5.70
N THR A 21 -5.54 -24.43 -6.30
CA THR A 21 -4.30 -25.11 -6.70
C THR A 21 -3.53 -24.33 -7.77
N TYR A 22 -4.24 -23.73 -8.73
CA TYR A 22 -3.63 -22.93 -9.77
C TYR A 22 -3.03 -21.64 -9.21
N GLN A 23 -3.79 -20.89 -8.41
CA GLN A 23 -3.31 -19.66 -7.76
C GLN A 23 -2.12 -19.94 -6.86
N ARG A 24 -2.16 -21.03 -6.07
CA ARG A 24 -1.05 -21.43 -5.22
C ARG A 24 0.22 -21.73 -6.03
N ALA A 25 0.09 -22.42 -7.17
CA ALA A 25 1.22 -22.71 -8.04
C ALA A 25 1.80 -21.43 -8.66
N GLU A 26 0.94 -20.51 -9.11
CA GLU A 26 1.38 -19.23 -9.70
C GLU A 26 2.09 -18.35 -8.66
N ILE A 27 1.55 -18.26 -7.44
CA ILE A 27 2.19 -17.54 -6.33
C ILE A 27 3.55 -18.16 -6.01
N MET A 28 3.63 -19.50 -5.93
CA MET A 28 4.90 -20.20 -5.66
C MET A 28 5.95 -19.87 -6.74
N LYS A 29 5.54 -19.89 -8.01
CA LYS A 29 6.41 -19.57 -9.15
C LYS A 29 6.95 -18.14 -9.07
N ILE A 30 6.07 -17.15 -8.81
CA ILE A 30 6.49 -15.74 -8.66
C ILE A 30 7.47 -15.60 -7.49
N LEU A 31 7.20 -16.23 -6.36
CA LEU A 31 8.08 -16.17 -5.19
C LEU A 31 9.46 -16.81 -5.48
N GLU A 32 9.51 -17.90 -6.24
CA GLU A 32 10.77 -18.52 -6.67
C GLU A 32 11.56 -17.63 -7.65
N GLU A 33 10.87 -16.99 -8.61
CA GLU A 33 11.49 -16.05 -9.54
C GLU A 33 12.09 -14.83 -8.82
N GLU A 34 11.32 -14.23 -7.90
CA GLU A 34 11.78 -13.09 -7.08
C GLU A 34 12.91 -13.48 -6.13
N LEU A 35 12.88 -14.69 -5.56
CA LEU A 35 13.97 -15.21 -4.73
C LEU A 35 15.28 -15.32 -5.54
N LEU A 36 15.20 -15.78 -6.79
CA LEU A 36 16.36 -15.87 -7.69
C LEU A 36 16.91 -14.49 -8.05
N LEU A 37 16.03 -13.52 -8.33
CA LEU A 37 16.42 -12.14 -8.59
C LEU A 37 17.12 -11.52 -7.37
N LEU A 38 16.52 -11.68 -6.18
CA LEU A 38 17.09 -11.17 -4.94
C LEU A 38 18.44 -11.83 -4.63
N SER A 39 18.56 -13.15 -4.81
CA SER A 39 19.83 -13.86 -4.63
C SER A 39 20.90 -13.34 -5.58
N THR A 40 20.55 -13.03 -6.83
CA THR A 40 21.47 -12.47 -7.81
C THR A 40 21.94 -11.08 -7.41
N ALA A 41 21.01 -10.21 -6.97
CA ALA A 41 21.33 -8.88 -6.49
C ALA A 41 22.21 -8.90 -5.23
N VAL A 42 21.94 -9.81 -4.29
CA VAL A 42 22.78 -10.00 -3.09
C VAL A 42 24.18 -10.46 -3.47
N ASN A 43 24.31 -11.39 -4.41
CA ASN A 43 25.62 -11.83 -4.90
C ASN A 43 26.38 -10.67 -5.58
N GLU A 44 25.71 -9.86 -6.41
CA GLU A 44 26.33 -8.69 -7.04
C GLU A 44 26.79 -7.64 -6.01
N ILE A 45 26.00 -7.40 -4.97
CA ILE A 45 26.38 -6.51 -3.86
C ILE A 45 27.59 -7.08 -3.12
N GLN A 46 27.59 -8.38 -2.83
CA GLN A 46 28.70 -9.06 -2.16
C GLN A 46 29.99 -8.99 -3.00
N ASP A 47 29.89 -9.17 -4.31
CA ASP A 47 31.03 -9.07 -5.24
C ASP A 47 31.58 -7.64 -5.26
N LYS A 48 30.72 -6.63 -5.36
CA LYS A 48 31.12 -5.21 -5.29
C LYS A 48 31.75 -4.85 -3.96
N LEU A 49 31.21 -5.34 -2.84
CA LEU A 49 31.78 -5.11 -1.52
C LEU A 49 33.16 -5.77 -1.39
N THR A 50 33.31 -6.99 -1.90
CA THR A 50 34.59 -7.70 -1.92
C THR A 50 35.62 -6.96 -2.77
N GLN A 51 35.21 -6.43 -3.93
CA GLN A 51 36.07 -5.61 -4.77
C GLN A 51 36.50 -4.30 -4.09
N ILE A 52 35.60 -3.64 -3.35
CA ILE A 52 35.93 -2.45 -2.55
C ILE A 52 36.94 -2.80 -1.45
N CYS A 53 36.76 -3.91 -0.73
CA CYS A 53 37.69 -4.36 0.30
C CYS A 53 39.08 -4.64 -0.29
N ILE A 54 39.17 -5.33 -1.42
CA ILE A 54 40.43 -5.59 -2.12
C ILE A 54 41.09 -4.28 -2.57
N ASN A 55 40.32 -3.35 -3.14
CA ASN A 55 40.85 -2.05 -3.56
C ASN A 55 41.34 -1.20 -2.36
N ALA A 56 40.70 -1.31 -1.19
CA ALA A 56 41.14 -0.66 0.03
C ALA A 56 42.46 -1.25 0.57
N GLU A 57 42.67 -2.56 0.48
CA GLU A 57 43.95 -3.21 0.82
C GLU A 57 45.08 -2.83 -0.16
N ILE A 58 44.77 -2.68 -1.45
CA ILE A 58 45.75 -2.23 -2.47
C ILE A 58 46.15 -0.76 -2.24
N MET A 59 45.22 0.11 -1.84
CA MET A 59 45.49 1.52 -1.52
C MET A 59 46.05 1.75 -0.11
N GLY A 60 45.96 0.74 0.77
CA GLY A 60 46.39 0.78 2.17
C GLY A 60 47.88 0.53 2.41
N ASN A 61 48.69 0.36 1.36
CA ASN A 61 50.15 0.25 1.52
C ASN A 61 50.90 1.38 0.79
N PRO A 62 51.19 2.47 1.51
CA PRO A 62 52.52 3.01 1.54
C PRO A 62 53.13 2.78 2.92
N VAL A 63 54.24 2.07 2.90
CA VAL A 63 55.25 2.02 3.96
C VAL A 63 55.50 3.43 4.50
N GLY A 64 55.09 3.64 5.75
CA GLY A 64 55.43 4.80 6.54
C GLY A 64 55.11 4.50 7.99
N LYS A 65 56.07 3.90 8.71
CA LYS A 65 56.02 3.82 10.18
C LYS A 65 55.79 5.25 10.70
N MET A 66 54.57 5.56 11.09
CA MET A 66 54.25 6.76 11.85
C MET A 66 54.91 6.59 13.21
N GLN A 67 56.12 7.13 13.35
CA GLN A 67 56.79 7.22 14.63
C GLN A 67 56.05 8.27 15.45
N CYS A 68 55.21 7.81 16.38
CA CYS A 68 54.60 8.67 17.37
C CYS A 68 55.71 9.41 18.12
N CYS A 69 55.83 10.71 17.91
CA CYS A 69 56.67 11.56 18.73
C CYS A 69 56.06 11.63 20.12
N ASP A 70 56.75 11.01 21.07
CA ASP A 70 56.45 11.01 22.50
C ASP A 70 56.82 12.38 23.13
N SER A 71 56.34 13.48 22.54
CA SER A 71 56.48 14.79 23.15
C SER A 71 55.35 14.99 24.15
N SER A 72 55.55 14.34 25.30
CA SER A 72 54.89 14.57 26.57
C SER A 72 54.48 16.03 26.76
N CYS A 73 53.19 16.22 27.06
CA CYS A 73 52.55 17.47 27.47
C CYS A 73 53.43 18.18 28.51
N LYS A 74 54.12 19.24 28.09
CA LYS A 74 54.69 20.20 29.03
C LYS A 74 53.60 21.15 29.46
N ASP A 75 53.17 20.96 30.70
CA ASP A 75 52.36 21.85 31.49
C ASP A 75 52.96 23.28 31.45
N VAL A 76 52.26 24.21 30.79
CA VAL A 76 52.71 25.60 30.68
C VAL A 76 52.21 26.33 31.92
N HIS A 77 53.04 26.33 32.97
CA HIS A 77 52.87 27.26 34.06
C HIS A 77 53.08 28.69 33.57
N VAL A 78 52.02 29.50 33.65
CA VAL A 78 52.07 30.94 33.49
C VAL A 78 52.91 31.51 34.64
N THR A 79 54.14 31.92 34.34
CA THR A 79 54.88 32.85 35.19
C THR A 79 55.02 34.16 34.45
N MET A 80 54.36 35.16 35.01
CA MET A 80 54.39 36.54 34.58
C MET A 80 55.70 37.13 35.11
N ASP A 81 56.61 37.50 34.22
CA ASP A 81 57.72 38.38 34.57
C ASP A 81 57.91 39.46 33.49
N ILE A 82 58.14 40.66 33.99
CA ILE A 82 58.10 41.94 33.31
C ILE A 82 59.55 42.40 33.12
N GLY A 83 59.96 42.71 31.89
CA GLY A 83 61.19 43.48 31.65
C GLY A 83 61.59 43.60 30.18
N PRO A 84 62.22 44.71 29.76
CA PRO A 84 61.85 45.39 28.51
C PRO A 84 62.90 45.33 27.38
N GLU A 85 62.43 45.77 26.20
CA GLU A 85 63.17 46.20 25.00
C GLU A 85 63.97 45.17 24.19
N THR A 86 63.58 45.00 22.92
CA THR A 86 64.20 45.73 21.80
C THR A 86 63.51 45.37 20.48
N ILE A 87 63.10 46.39 19.74
CA ILE A 87 62.56 46.32 18.39
C ILE A 87 63.71 46.08 17.41
N PRO A 88 63.54 45.19 16.41
CA PRO A 88 64.08 45.47 15.09
C PRO A 88 62.93 45.62 14.08
N LYS A 89 62.95 46.75 13.38
CA LYS A 89 62.16 47.01 12.18
C LYS A 89 62.41 45.89 11.18
N GLY A 90 61.34 45.21 10.78
CA GLY A 90 61.31 44.27 9.66
C GLY A 90 60.00 44.50 8.92
N ASP A 91 60.13 44.77 7.64
CA ASP A 91 59.15 45.38 6.75
C ASP A 91 57.74 44.80 6.83
N VAL A 92 56.76 45.70 6.75
CA VAL A 92 55.36 45.39 6.42
C VAL A 92 55.30 45.00 4.94
N PRO A 93 54.91 43.77 4.57
CA PRO A 93 54.30 43.52 3.28
C PRO A 93 52.80 43.74 3.46
N THR A 94 52.31 44.81 2.85
CA THR A 94 50.89 45.02 2.54
C THR A 94 50.34 43.75 1.88
N GLY A 95 49.78 42.87 2.70
CA GLY A 95 49.21 41.59 2.27
C GLY A 95 47.73 41.56 2.57
N TYR A 96 46.94 42.00 1.58
CA TYR A 96 45.61 41.49 1.26
C TYR A 96 44.66 41.25 2.46
N SER A 97 43.81 42.25 2.72
CA SER A 97 42.61 42.11 3.54
C SER A 97 41.56 41.24 2.83
N THR A 98 41.82 39.94 2.68
CA THR A 98 40.87 38.91 2.19
C THR A 98 40.60 37.81 3.23
N THR A 99 41.30 37.78 4.36
CA THR A 99 41.20 36.70 5.37
C THR A 99 39.97 36.78 6.29
N PHE A 100 39.33 37.95 6.37
CA PHE A 100 38.18 38.15 7.26
C PHE A 100 36.92 37.42 6.77
N ASP A 101 36.79 37.26 5.44
CA ASP A 101 35.65 36.58 4.83
C ASP A 101 35.80 35.05 4.93
N ASP A 102 37.01 34.52 4.73
CA ASP A 102 37.31 33.09 4.90
C ASP A 102 37.11 32.61 6.35
N SER A 103 37.51 33.42 7.34
CA SER A 103 37.28 33.10 8.76
C SER A 103 35.79 33.11 9.12
N LYS A 104 35.00 33.99 8.49
CA LYS A 104 33.56 34.08 8.71
C LYS A 104 32.82 32.94 8.01
N ALA A 105 33.22 32.60 6.78
CA ALA A 105 32.72 31.45 6.04
C ALA A 105 33.04 30.13 6.77
N LEU A 106 34.23 30.01 7.36
CA LEU A 106 34.60 28.86 8.19
C LEU A 106 33.76 28.77 9.46
N ALA A 107 33.57 29.88 10.18
CA ALA A 107 32.72 29.91 11.38
C ALA A 107 31.27 29.55 11.06
N GLN A 108 30.72 30.06 9.96
CA GLN A 108 29.39 29.71 9.49
C GLN A 108 29.30 28.23 9.10
N THR A 109 30.29 27.71 8.37
CA THR A 109 30.35 26.28 8.01
C THR A 109 30.40 25.38 9.24
N LEU A 110 31.17 25.77 10.27
CA LEU A 110 31.24 25.04 11.53
C LEU A 110 29.89 25.08 12.27
N GLN A 111 29.23 26.22 12.29
CA GLN A 111 27.90 26.36 12.87
C GLN A 111 26.88 25.47 12.14
N GLU A 112 26.84 25.51 10.81
CA GLU A 112 25.94 24.69 10.00
C GLU A 112 26.20 23.19 10.21
N LYS A 113 27.46 22.76 10.33
CA LYS A 113 27.81 21.37 10.66
C LYS A 113 27.39 20.98 12.08
N MET A 114 27.50 21.89 13.05
CA MET A 114 27.05 21.66 14.41
C MET A 114 25.52 21.53 14.47
N GLU A 115 24.79 22.38 13.76
CA GLU A 115 23.34 22.32 13.62
C GLU A 115 22.90 21.01 12.94
N ALA A 116 23.58 20.60 11.87
CA ALA A 116 23.32 19.33 11.19
C ALA A 116 23.57 18.11 12.10
N LEU A 117 24.66 18.10 12.88
CA LEU A 117 24.94 17.04 13.85
C LEU A 117 23.91 17.00 14.98
N MET A 118 23.43 18.15 15.45
CA MET A 118 22.38 18.22 16.46
C MET A 118 21.06 17.63 15.96
N LEU A 119 20.66 17.97 14.74
CA LEU A 119 19.48 17.39 14.09
C LEU A 119 19.65 15.87 13.89
N PHE A 120 20.82 15.42 13.46
CA PHE A 120 21.12 13.99 13.32
C PHE A 120 21.04 13.25 14.65
N SER A 121 21.57 13.82 15.73
CA SER A 121 21.47 13.26 17.08
C SER A 121 20.02 13.15 17.56
N GLN A 122 19.20 14.17 17.30
CA GLN A 122 17.78 14.16 17.66
C GLN A 122 17.00 13.10 16.88
N GLU A 123 17.32 12.93 15.59
CA GLU A 123 16.67 11.92 14.76
C GLU A 123 17.06 10.49 15.18
N GLN A 124 18.32 10.29 15.58
CA GLN A 124 18.76 9.03 16.15
C GLN A 124 18.01 8.69 17.45
N GLU A 125 17.77 9.67 18.32
CA GLU A 125 16.97 9.49 19.54
C GLU A 125 15.52 9.14 19.22
N ARG A 126 14.88 9.85 18.28
CA ARG A 126 13.53 9.50 17.81
C ARG A 126 13.46 8.08 17.25
N TYR A 127 14.43 7.69 16.45
CA TYR A 127 14.49 6.35 15.86
C TYR A 127 14.55 5.27 16.95
N LEU A 128 15.37 5.46 17.99
CA LEU A 128 15.47 4.52 19.10
C LEU A 128 14.17 4.42 19.90
N LEU A 129 13.52 5.56 20.18
CA LEU A 129 12.23 5.59 20.89
C LEU A 129 11.12 4.93 20.09
N GLU A 130 11.04 5.21 18.79
CA GLU A 130 10.04 4.60 17.90
C GLU A 130 10.26 3.09 17.78
N LYS A 131 11.51 2.65 17.69
CA LYS A 131 11.86 1.21 17.71
C LYS A 131 11.39 0.54 19.01
N GLN A 132 11.61 1.18 20.16
CA GLN A 132 11.16 0.65 21.45
C GLN A 132 9.63 0.59 21.54
N LYS A 133 8.93 1.63 21.06
CA LYS A 133 7.46 1.64 20.99
C LYS A 133 6.92 0.51 20.13
N ASN A 134 7.50 0.31 18.95
CA ASN A 134 7.11 -0.75 18.03
C ASN A 134 7.35 -2.14 18.62
N GLN A 135 8.47 -2.33 19.34
CA GLN A 135 8.74 -3.57 20.06
C GLN A 135 7.66 -3.87 21.12
N ALA A 136 7.26 -2.88 21.92
CA ALA A 136 6.21 -3.05 22.91
C ALA A 136 4.84 -3.39 22.29
N ILE A 137 4.52 -2.79 21.14
CA ILE A 137 3.29 -3.10 20.38
C ILE A 137 3.31 -4.54 19.88
N ILE A 138 4.45 -4.99 19.33
CA ILE A 138 4.61 -6.37 18.84
C ILE A 138 4.40 -7.37 19.99
N GLU A 139 5.03 -7.13 21.14
CA GLU A 139 4.88 -8.00 22.32
C GLU A 139 3.43 -8.07 22.83
N ASP A 140 2.71 -6.95 22.85
CA ASP A 140 1.29 -6.94 23.23
C ASP A 140 0.42 -7.70 22.22
N LEU A 141 0.68 -7.52 20.92
CA LEU A 141 -0.02 -8.26 19.86
C LEU A 141 0.23 -9.77 19.95
N GLU A 142 1.47 -10.19 20.20
CA GLU A 142 1.81 -11.60 20.41
C GLU A 142 1.10 -12.19 21.64
N LYS A 143 1.05 -11.42 22.74
CA LYS A 143 0.31 -11.81 23.94
C LYS A 143 -1.19 -11.94 23.66
N ASN A 144 -1.80 -10.96 23.00
CA ASN A 144 -3.22 -10.99 22.62
C ASN A 144 -3.52 -12.19 21.70
N LEU A 145 -2.64 -12.49 20.75
CA LEU A 145 -2.77 -13.65 19.87
C LEU A 145 -2.70 -14.95 20.67
N SER A 146 -1.75 -15.07 21.61
CA SER A 146 -1.64 -16.24 22.49
C SER A 146 -2.90 -16.44 23.34
N GLN A 147 -3.43 -15.37 23.92
CA GLN A 147 -4.67 -15.41 24.72
C GLN A 147 -5.87 -15.85 23.86
N VAL A 148 -6.07 -15.24 22.68
CA VAL A 148 -7.17 -15.61 21.78
C VAL A 148 -7.06 -17.07 21.33
N LYS A 149 -5.83 -17.56 21.09
CA LYS A 149 -5.59 -18.97 20.76
C LYS A 149 -6.04 -19.87 21.91
N ASP A 150 -5.64 -19.57 23.13
CA ASP A 150 -5.96 -20.38 24.31
C ASP A 150 -7.47 -20.35 24.62
N GLU A 151 -8.11 -19.19 24.51
CA GLU A 151 -9.57 -19.06 24.63
C GLU A 151 -10.29 -19.88 23.57
N LYS A 152 -9.85 -19.81 22.31
CA LYS A 152 -10.43 -20.60 21.21
C LYS A 152 -10.26 -22.10 21.45
N VAL A 153 -9.07 -22.54 21.87
CA VAL A 153 -8.81 -23.96 22.20
C VAL A 153 -9.70 -24.42 23.35
N LYS A 154 -9.86 -23.59 24.38
CA LYS A 154 -10.74 -23.88 25.52
C LYS A 154 -12.20 -24.03 25.07
N VAL A 155 -12.70 -23.13 24.23
CA VAL A 155 -14.07 -23.22 23.68
C VAL A 155 -14.24 -24.47 22.83
N LEU A 156 -13.27 -24.79 21.96
CA LEU A 156 -13.31 -26.01 21.14
C LEU A 156 -13.30 -27.27 22.01
N MET A 157 -12.53 -27.27 23.10
CA MET A 157 -12.48 -28.37 24.06
C MET A 157 -13.81 -28.53 24.83
N GLU A 158 -14.41 -27.43 25.28
CA GLU A 158 -15.74 -27.45 25.91
C GLU A 158 -16.83 -27.93 24.93
N LEU A 159 -16.76 -27.51 23.66
CA LEU A 159 -17.66 -27.97 22.60
C LEU A 159 -17.49 -29.47 22.32
N ALA A 160 -16.25 -29.96 22.27
CA ALA A 160 -15.97 -31.38 22.09
C ALA A 160 -16.56 -32.23 23.23
N LYS A 161 -16.37 -31.81 24.50
CA LYS A 161 -16.97 -32.47 25.67
C LYS A 161 -18.50 -32.48 25.62
N LEU A 162 -19.11 -31.36 25.18
CA LEU A 162 -20.56 -31.29 25.03
C LEU A 162 -21.07 -32.24 23.93
N LYS A 163 -20.34 -32.32 22.81
CA LYS A 163 -20.64 -33.28 21.73
C LYS A 163 -20.55 -34.73 22.21
N GLU A 164 -19.52 -35.06 22.98
CA GLU A 164 -19.35 -36.40 23.57
C GLU A 164 -20.48 -36.73 24.56
N ALA A 165 -20.84 -35.79 25.43
CA ALA A 165 -21.98 -35.96 26.35
C ALA A 165 -23.32 -36.16 25.60
N TYR A 166 -23.51 -35.47 24.48
CA TYR A 166 -24.68 -35.65 23.62
C TYR A 166 -24.69 -37.03 22.95
N LEU A 167 -23.56 -37.46 22.39
CA LEU A 167 -23.43 -38.77 21.76
C LEU A 167 -23.64 -39.92 22.75
N LEU A 168 -23.08 -39.84 23.97
CA LEU A 168 -23.32 -40.82 25.03
C LEU A 168 -24.81 -40.93 25.40
N LYS A 169 -25.51 -39.79 25.49
CA LYS A 169 -26.96 -39.74 25.78
C LYS A 169 -27.77 -40.40 24.64
N CYS A 170 -27.45 -40.14 23.38
CA CYS A 170 -28.12 -40.77 22.24
C CYS A 170 -27.83 -42.28 22.11
N SER A 171 -26.64 -42.75 22.49
CA SER A 171 -26.35 -44.20 22.50
C SER A 171 -27.05 -44.95 23.64
N SER A 172 -27.37 -44.28 24.75
CA SER A 172 -28.09 -44.90 25.87
C SER A 172 -29.58 -45.11 25.63
N THR A 173 -30.18 -44.41 24.66
CA THR A 173 -31.61 -44.56 24.31
C THR A 173 -31.90 -45.65 23.28
N ALA A 174 -30.87 -46.34 22.77
CA ALA A 174 -31.02 -47.40 21.76
C ALA A 174 -31.03 -48.82 22.34
N ASN A 175 -30.64 -48.99 23.60
CA ASN A 175 -30.61 -50.29 24.30
C ASN A 175 -31.37 -50.20 25.63
N ASP A 176 -32.69 -50.08 25.58
CA ASP A 176 -33.51 -50.44 26.75
C ASP A 176 -34.81 -51.11 26.29
N GLY A 177 -34.69 -52.41 26.05
CA GLY A 177 -35.80 -53.30 25.83
C GLY A 177 -36.34 -53.82 27.16
N HIS A 178 -37.53 -53.32 27.53
CA HIS A 178 -38.52 -53.93 28.41
C HIS A 178 -38.17 -54.14 29.91
N GLY A 179 -38.85 -53.39 30.78
CA GLY A 179 -38.89 -53.67 32.22
C GLY A 179 -39.60 -52.60 33.06
N ILE A 180 -40.85 -52.89 33.41
CA ILE A 180 -41.78 -52.28 34.38
C ILE A 180 -41.17 -51.47 35.56
N VAL A 181 -41.75 -50.26 35.76
CA VAL A 181 -41.95 -49.47 37.01
C VAL A 181 -40.87 -48.49 37.49
N ASP A 182 -41.41 -47.32 37.86
CA ASP A 182 -40.87 -46.13 38.54
C ASP A 182 -39.90 -45.22 37.80
N THR A 183 -40.51 -44.20 37.18
CA THR A 183 -39.87 -42.94 36.77
C THR A 183 -39.09 -42.27 37.90
N PRO A 184 -37.81 -41.92 37.67
CA PRO A 184 -37.20 -40.77 38.30
C PRO A 184 -36.83 -39.73 37.23
N LYS A 185 -37.49 -38.58 37.32
CA LYS A 185 -37.00 -37.25 36.94
C LYS A 185 -36.29 -37.14 35.59
N ILE A 186 -37.10 -36.79 34.59
CA ILE A 186 -36.69 -36.01 33.42
C ILE A 186 -35.81 -34.84 33.90
N THR A 187 -34.50 -35.00 33.78
CA THR A 187 -33.50 -33.95 33.90
C THR A 187 -32.65 -34.04 32.63
N SER A 188 -32.42 -32.99 31.86
CA SER A 188 -32.99 -31.64 31.81
C SER A 188 -32.51 -31.10 30.46
N GLY A 189 -33.30 -31.26 29.38
CA GLY A 189 -32.96 -30.65 28.09
C GLY A 189 -32.80 -29.12 28.19
N HIS A 190 -33.48 -28.52 29.18
CA HIS A 190 -33.40 -27.10 29.51
C HIS A 190 -32.00 -26.65 29.98
N ASP A 191 -31.24 -27.50 30.67
CA ASP A 191 -29.95 -27.12 31.27
C ASP A 191 -28.83 -27.10 30.23
N GLN A 192 -28.88 -28.05 29.27
CA GLN A 192 -27.94 -28.13 28.15
C GLN A 192 -28.15 -27.00 27.13
N GLN A 193 -29.41 -26.65 26.84
CA GLN A 193 -29.74 -25.48 26.01
C GLN A 193 -29.33 -24.17 26.70
N GLY A 194 -29.43 -24.11 28.04
CA GLY A 194 -28.93 -23.02 28.86
C GLY A 194 -27.41 -22.87 28.79
N MET A 195 -26.67 -23.98 28.83
CA MET A 195 -25.20 -23.98 28.72
C MET A 195 -24.73 -23.55 27.34
N LEU A 196 -25.35 -24.07 26.26
CA LEU A 196 -25.08 -23.65 24.88
C LEU A 196 -25.38 -22.16 24.69
N LYS A 197 -26.50 -21.68 25.23
CA LYS A 197 -26.87 -20.25 25.24
C LYS A 197 -25.85 -19.41 26.01
N THR A 198 -25.29 -19.93 27.10
CA THR A 198 -24.27 -19.24 27.91
C THR A 198 -22.92 -19.18 27.18
N ILE A 199 -22.51 -20.25 26.52
CA ILE A 199 -21.31 -20.29 25.66
C ILE A 199 -21.47 -19.31 24.50
N LEU A 200 -22.63 -19.30 23.83
CA LEU A 200 -22.98 -18.35 22.78
C LEU A 200 -23.06 -16.90 23.26
N ASN A 201 -23.41 -16.66 24.52
CA ASN A 201 -23.44 -15.32 25.12
C ASN A 201 -22.04 -14.81 25.50
N ARG A 202 -21.18 -15.70 25.97
CA ARG A 202 -19.79 -15.38 26.34
C ARG A 202 -18.88 -15.21 25.12
N THR A 203 -19.26 -15.77 23.98
CA THR A 203 -18.53 -15.67 22.72
C THR A 203 -19.19 -14.65 21.79
N SER A 204 -18.41 -13.90 21.03
CA SER A 204 -18.92 -12.97 20.00
C SER A 204 -19.65 -13.67 18.83
N LEU A 205 -19.71 -15.01 18.84
CA LEU A 205 -20.45 -15.84 17.88
C LEU A 205 -21.95 -15.49 17.79
N ARG A 206 -22.56 -14.97 18.85
CA ARG A 206 -23.96 -14.49 18.80
C ARG A 206 -24.16 -13.38 17.77
N GLN A 207 -23.19 -12.48 17.59
CA GLN A 207 -23.26 -11.41 16.60
C GLN A 207 -23.22 -11.95 15.17
N TRP A 208 -22.56 -13.10 14.97
CA TRP A 208 -22.53 -13.80 13.69
C TRP A 208 -23.85 -14.52 13.39
N ILE A 209 -24.48 -15.15 14.39
CA ILE A 209 -25.77 -15.86 14.21
C ILE A 209 -26.95 -14.89 14.06
N LYS A 210 -26.94 -13.73 14.75
CA LYS A 210 -28.04 -12.74 14.66
C LYS A 210 -28.14 -12.06 13.30
N LYS A 211 -27.07 -12.06 12.49
CA LYS A 211 -27.01 -11.43 11.17
C LYS A 211 -27.84 -12.14 10.10
N GLU A 212 -28.16 -13.42 10.28
CA GLU A 212 -28.92 -14.23 9.31
C GLU A 212 -30.44 -14.17 9.51
N ASN A 213 -30.90 -13.84 10.72
CA ASN A 213 -32.33 -13.98 11.08
C ASN A 213 -33.13 -12.66 10.98
N ASN A 214 -32.52 -11.56 10.56
CA ASN A 214 -33.14 -10.22 10.57
C ASN A 214 -33.52 -9.71 9.17
N THR A 215 -34.00 -10.58 8.29
CA THR A 215 -34.57 -10.19 6.98
C THR A 215 -36.10 -10.11 7.00
N GLY A 216 -36.76 -10.13 8.16
CA GLY A 216 -38.21 -10.07 8.19
C GLY A 216 -38.80 -9.72 9.54
N HIS A 217 -39.53 -8.62 9.53
CA HIS A 217 -40.51 -8.19 10.52
C HIS A 217 -40.00 -7.53 11.80
N GLU A 218 -40.28 -6.23 11.87
CA GLU A 218 -40.33 -5.43 13.08
C GLU A 218 -41.23 -6.11 14.13
N SER A 219 -40.71 -6.29 15.33
CA SER A 219 -41.54 -6.38 16.54
C SER A 219 -40.76 -5.84 17.73
N SER A 220 -41.25 -4.68 18.16
CA SER A 220 -41.08 -3.95 19.41
C SER A 220 -40.47 -4.69 20.60
N GLY A 221 -39.52 -4.01 21.26
CA GLY A 221 -39.27 -4.19 22.69
C GLY A 221 -37.81 -4.05 23.12
N GLY A 222 -37.45 -2.87 23.64
CA GLY A 222 -36.33 -2.73 24.58
C GLY A 222 -35.11 -1.96 24.08
N ASN A 223 -35.13 -0.65 24.39
CA ASN A 223 -34.01 0.28 24.61
C ASN A 223 -32.58 -0.29 24.49
N ASP A 224 -31.88 0.04 23.40
CA ASP A 224 -30.40 0.11 23.35
C ASP A 224 -29.91 0.79 22.04
N GLN A 225 -30.51 1.93 21.70
CA GLN A 225 -30.31 2.57 20.39
C GLN A 225 -29.26 3.70 20.37
N THR A 226 -28.55 3.96 21.47
CA THR A 226 -27.61 5.09 21.53
C THR A 226 -26.19 4.72 21.12
N VAL A 227 -25.76 3.47 21.31
CA VAL A 227 -24.37 3.04 21.02
C VAL A 227 -24.18 2.60 19.56
N CYS A 228 -25.25 2.17 18.88
CA CYS A 228 -25.18 1.59 17.54
C CYS A 228 -25.51 2.57 16.40
N ARG A 229 -25.55 3.89 16.66
CA ARG A 229 -25.79 4.90 15.61
C ARG A 229 -24.50 5.35 14.91
N GLY A 230 -23.39 5.46 15.66
CA GLY A 230 -22.07 5.79 15.10
C GLY A 230 -21.56 4.71 14.15
N CYS A 231 -21.48 3.46 14.62
CA CYS A 231 -21.03 2.33 13.80
C CYS A 231 -21.90 2.06 12.57
N SER A 232 -23.21 2.36 12.60
CA SER A 232 -24.09 2.18 11.44
C SER A 232 -23.88 3.26 10.37
N VAL A 233 -23.63 4.51 10.77
CA VAL A 233 -23.36 5.62 9.84
C VAL A 233 -21.98 5.44 9.22
N ASP A 234 -20.97 5.06 10.01
CA ASP A 234 -19.62 4.78 9.52
C ASP A 234 -19.59 3.55 8.60
N LEU A 235 -20.37 2.50 8.90
CA LEU A 235 -20.54 1.36 7.99
C LEU A 235 -21.22 1.75 6.68
N SER A 236 -22.23 2.62 6.72
CA SER A 236 -22.93 3.08 5.52
C SER A 236 -22.04 3.99 4.67
N ARG A 237 -21.27 4.88 5.31
CA ARG A 237 -20.24 5.70 4.67
C ARG A 237 -19.16 4.83 4.02
N MET A 238 -18.63 3.86 4.77
CA MET A 238 -17.62 2.94 4.26
C MET A 238 -18.14 2.07 3.10
N LYS A 239 -19.43 1.70 3.10
CA LYS A 239 -20.07 1.00 1.97
C LYS A 239 -20.16 1.89 0.73
N VAL A 240 -20.50 3.17 0.89
CA VAL A 240 -20.54 4.13 -0.21
C VAL A 240 -19.14 4.35 -0.76
N GLU A 241 -18.16 4.59 0.09
CA GLU A 241 -16.76 4.76 -0.30
C GLU A 241 -16.21 3.52 -1.02
N ASN A 242 -16.50 2.32 -0.50
CA ASN A 242 -16.13 1.06 -1.15
C ASN A 242 -16.81 0.89 -2.51
N ALA A 243 -18.10 1.26 -2.64
CA ALA A 243 -18.79 1.26 -3.93
C ALA A 243 -18.16 2.25 -4.93
N THR A 244 -17.81 3.45 -4.49
CA THR A 244 -17.11 4.43 -5.34
C THR A 244 -15.71 3.99 -5.73
N LEU A 245 -15.00 3.30 -4.84
CA LEU A 245 -13.69 2.72 -5.15
C LEU A 245 -13.82 1.59 -6.19
N LEU A 246 -14.79 0.69 -6.04
CA LEU A 246 -15.07 -0.36 -7.03
C LEU A 246 -15.42 0.23 -8.40
N GLU A 247 -16.22 1.30 -8.44
CA GLU A 247 -16.51 2.01 -9.69
C GLU A 247 -15.23 2.62 -10.29
N SER A 248 -14.38 3.26 -9.48
CA SER A 248 -13.11 3.82 -9.94
C SER A 248 -12.17 2.73 -10.51
N VAL A 249 -12.09 1.57 -9.87
CA VAL A 249 -11.31 0.42 -10.37
C VAL A 249 -11.85 -0.06 -11.71
N ALA A 250 -13.18 -0.23 -11.83
CA ALA A 250 -13.81 -0.63 -13.08
C ALA A 250 -13.56 0.39 -14.22
N THR A 251 -13.58 1.69 -13.92
CA THR A 251 -13.22 2.72 -14.92
C THR A 251 -11.75 2.66 -15.32
N MET A 252 -10.84 2.38 -14.38
CA MET A 252 -9.41 2.25 -14.64
C MET A 252 -9.09 1.02 -15.49
N GLU A 253 -9.76 -0.11 -15.24
CA GLU A 253 -9.66 -1.31 -16.08
C GLU A 253 -10.15 -1.03 -17.51
N ARG A 254 -11.28 -0.32 -17.65
CA ARG A 254 -11.80 0.11 -18.96
C ARG A 254 -10.80 1.03 -19.69
N LEU A 255 -10.23 2.02 -19.00
CA LEU A 255 -9.21 2.90 -19.58
C LEU A 255 -7.96 2.12 -20.00
N THR A 256 -7.49 1.22 -19.15
CA THR A 256 -6.33 0.37 -19.45
C THR A 256 -6.58 -0.48 -20.70
N SER A 257 -7.78 -1.06 -20.85
CA SER A 257 -8.16 -1.80 -22.05
C SER A 257 -8.17 -0.92 -23.31
N LEU A 258 -8.70 0.30 -23.22
CA LEU A 258 -8.73 1.25 -24.33
C LEU A 258 -7.33 1.71 -24.75
N VAL A 259 -6.43 1.97 -23.80
CA VAL A 259 -5.02 2.29 -24.08
C VAL A 259 -4.36 1.16 -24.87
N HIS A 260 -4.51 -0.09 -24.42
CA HIS A 260 -3.94 -1.24 -25.12
C HIS A 260 -4.53 -1.42 -26.53
N ARG A 261 -5.84 -1.22 -26.70
CA ARG A 261 -6.48 -1.28 -28.02
C ARG A 261 -5.98 -0.18 -28.94
N LEU A 262 -5.93 1.06 -28.47
CA LEU A 262 -5.43 2.20 -29.22
C LEU A 262 -3.98 1.99 -29.65
N HIS A 263 -3.12 1.52 -28.74
CA HIS A 263 -1.73 1.21 -29.05
C HIS A 263 -1.60 0.13 -30.12
N ARG A 264 -2.36 -0.97 -30.03
CA ARG A 264 -2.36 -2.03 -31.06
C ARG A 264 -2.79 -1.51 -32.43
N VAL A 265 -3.85 -0.70 -32.50
CA VAL A 265 -4.33 -0.14 -33.77
C VAL A 265 -3.34 0.87 -34.33
N LEU A 266 -2.70 1.68 -33.48
CA LEU A 266 -1.65 2.60 -33.89
C LEU A 266 -0.45 1.86 -34.49
N MET A 267 -0.01 0.77 -33.84
CA MET A 267 1.05 -0.09 -34.37
C MET A 267 0.67 -0.72 -35.71
N LYS A 268 -0.58 -1.17 -35.86
CA LYS A 268 -1.08 -1.69 -37.14
C LYS A 268 -1.04 -0.63 -38.26
N VAL A 269 -1.49 0.59 -37.98
CA VAL A 269 -1.42 1.71 -38.94
C VAL A 269 0.03 2.00 -39.33
N TYR A 270 0.93 2.00 -38.34
CA TYR A 270 2.36 2.21 -38.58
C TYR A 270 2.96 1.13 -39.48
N ASP A 271 2.66 -0.15 -39.21
CA ASP A 271 3.14 -1.28 -40.02
C ASP A 271 2.54 -1.27 -41.44
N ASP A 272 1.26 -0.92 -41.59
CA ASP A 272 0.59 -0.80 -42.89
C ASP A 272 1.20 0.33 -43.75
N VAL A 273 1.52 1.47 -43.15
CA VAL A 273 2.21 2.59 -43.82
C VAL A 273 3.64 2.21 -44.20
N LYS A 274 4.35 1.50 -43.32
CA LYS A 274 5.75 1.09 -43.55
C LYS A 274 5.88 -0.02 -44.60
N SER A 275 4.96 -0.97 -44.63
CA SER A 275 4.98 -2.11 -45.55
C SER A 275 4.46 -1.77 -46.95
N GLY A 276 3.92 -0.56 -47.15
CA GLY A 276 3.30 -0.17 -48.42
C GLY A 276 2.04 -0.98 -48.72
N CYS A 277 1.32 -1.40 -47.66
CA CYS A 277 0.12 -2.21 -47.77
C CYS A 277 -0.98 -1.49 -48.57
N SER A 278 -1.99 -2.23 -49.02
CA SER A 278 -3.09 -1.69 -49.84
C SER A 278 -3.70 -0.42 -49.20
N SER A 279 -3.98 0.59 -50.04
CA SER A 279 -4.63 1.85 -49.60
C SER A 279 -5.97 1.61 -48.88
N GLU A 280 -6.60 0.45 -49.09
CA GLU A 280 -7.87 0.08 -48.46
C GLU A 280 -7.69 -0.45 -47.03
N SER A 281 -6.64 -1.25 -46.76
CA SER A 281 -6.39 -1.78 -45.41
C SER A 281 -5.88 -0.68 -44.47
N SER A 282 -5.03 0.21 -44.98
CA SER A 282 -4.54 1.38 -44.23
C SER A 282 -5.67 2.35 -43.90
N TYR A 283 -6.63 2.55 -44.80
CA TYR A 283 -7.83 3.34 -44.55
C TYR A 283 -8.73 2.74 -43.47
N GLU A 284 -8.94 1.42 -43.49
CA GLU A 284 -9.73 0.71 -42.47
C GLU A 284 -9.02 0.75 -41.09
N ALA A 285 -7.70 0.59 -41.07
CA ALA A 285 -6.89 0.70 -39.85
C ALA A 285 -6.93 2.13 -39.26
N LEU A 286 -6.85 3.17 -40.11
CA LEU A 286 -7.03 4.57 -39.70
C LEU A 286 -8.43 4.86 -39.17
N SER A 287 -9.47 4.31 -39.82
CA SER A 287 -10.85 4.44 -39.35
C SER A 287 -11.04 3.77 -37.99
N SER A 288 -10.44 2.59 -37.80
CA SER A 288 -10.40 1.89 -36.51
C SER A 288 -9.67 2.74 -35.45
N LEU A 289 -8.54 3.37 -35.81
CA LEU A 289 -7.77 4.25 -34.91
C LEU A 289 -8.62 5.41 -34.40
N ILE A 290 -9.33 6.08 -35.30
CA ILE A 290 -10.23 7.19 -34.97
C ILE A 290 -11.34 6.71 -34.02
N THR A 291 -11.95 5.55 -34.27
CA THR A 291 -13.00 5.03 -33.38
C THR A 291 -12.49 4.71 -31.98
N GLU A 292 -11.32 4.07 -31.86
CA GLU A 292 -10.71 3.76 -30.55
C GLU A 292 -10.28 5.02 -29.80
N ALA A 293 -9.71 6.00 -30.50
CA ALA A 293 -9.34 7.29 -29.92
C ALA A 293 -10.58 8.04 -29.40
N ASN A 294 -11.71 7.99 -30.12
CA ASN A 294 -12.98 8.56 -29.68
C ASN A 294 -13.58 7.84 -28.47
N LEU A 295 -13.43 6.52 -28.38
CA LEU A 295 -13.84 5.75 -27.20
C LEU A 295 -12.97 6.10 -25.98
N MET A 296 -11.67 6.28 -26.16
CA MET A 296 -10.74 6.70 -25.10
C MET A 296 -11.04 8.14 -24.64
N ARG A 297 -11.29 9.06 -25.58
CA ARG A 297 -11.72 10.43 -25.32
C ARG A 297 -12.98 10.48 -24.45
N THR A 298 -13.98 9.68 -24.82
CA THR A 298 -15.24 9.60 -24.06
C THR A 298 -15.02 9.01 -22.66
N ALA A 299 -14.19 7.97 -22.54
CA ALA A 299 -13.89 7.36 -21.25
C ALA A 299 -13.13 8.33 -20.32
N LEU A 300 -12.13 9.06 -20.82
CA LEU A 300 -11.40 10.07 -20.04
C LEU A 300 -12.31 11.23 -19.60
N GLY A 301 -13.25 11.64 -20.45
CA GLY A 301 -14.25 12.66 -20.10
C GLY A 301 -15.21 12.23 -18.98
N VAL A 302 -15.40 10.92 -18.77
CA VAL A 302 -16.23 10.37 -17.67
C VAL A 302 -15.42 10.13 -16.39
N VAL A 303 -14.13 9.85 -16.51
CA VAL A 303 -13.24 9.58 -15.35
C VAL A 303 -12.76 10.85 -14.65
N LEU A 304 -12.66 11.97 -15.38
CA LEU A 304 -12.30 13.25 -14.78
C LEU A 304 -13.52 13.85 -14.06
N PRO A 305 -13.42 14.20 -12.76
CA PRO A 305 -14.52 14.84 -12.04
C PRO A 305 -14.98 16.11 -12.76
N VAL A 306 -16.29 16.21 -12.98
CA VAL A 306 -16.97 17.35 -13.66
C VAL A 306 -16.76 18.70 -12.95
N SER A 307 -16.17 18.72 -11.75
CA SER A 307 -15.79 19.95 -11.03
C SER A 307 -14.61 20.73 -11.66
N TRP A 308 -14.13 20.35 -12.85
CA TRP A 308 -12.96 20.93 -13.51
C TRP A 308 -13.27 21.48 -14.92
N SER A 309 -14.54 21.49 -15.33
CA SER A 309 -14.96 22.21 -16.52
C SER A 309 -15.25 23.66 -16.15
N GLY A 310 -14.25 24.52 -16.36
CA GLY A 310 -14.45 25.97 -16.38
C GLY A 310 -15.34 26.33 -17.57
N ASP A 311 -16.66 26.39 -17.34
CA ASP A 311 -17.64 26.89 -18.30
C ASP A 311 -17.43 28.41 -18.46
N SER A 312 -16.46 28.78 -19.29
CA SER A 312 -16.21 30.17 -19.68
C SER A 312 -17.19 30.55 -20.78
N SER A 313 -18.47 30.70 -20.43
CA SER A 313 -19.45 31.35 -21.30
C SER A 313 -20.60 31.97 -20.51
N GLY A 314 -20.55 33.29 -20.31
CA GLY A 314 -21.70 34.09 -19.90
C GLY A 314 -21.31 35.31 -19.07
N GLY A 315 -21.07 36.45 -19.73
CA GLY A 315 -20.78 37.71 -19.05
C GLY A 315 -21.97 38.29 -18.29
N ILE A 316 -21.72 38.98 -17.16
CA ILE A 316 -21.97 40.41 -16.94
C ILE A 316 -21.55 40.85 -15.51
N THR A 317 -20.78 41.94 -15.47
CA THR A 317 -20.68 43.00 -14.44
C THR A 317 -20.13 42.73 -13.01
N SER A 318 -18.97 43.37 -12.79
CA SER A 318 -18.61 44.29 -11.67
C SER A 318 -18.24 43.72 -10.28
N ASP A 319 -16.95 43.96 -9.98
CA ASP A 319 -16.34 44.35 -8.70
C ASP A 319 -16.39 43.43 -7.48
N SER A 320 -15.29 42.69 -7.27
CA SER A 320 -14.59 42.60 -5.97
C SER A 320 -13.21 41.89 -6.08
N PRO A 321 -12.28 42.14 -5.13
CA PRO A 321 -10.84 42.08 -5.39
C PRO A 321 -10.20 40.70 -5.17
N LYS A 322 -9.42 40.30 -6.17
CA LYS A 322 -8.21 39.45 -6.14
C LYS A 322 -8.01 38.57 -4.88
N SER A 323 -8.47 37.33 -4.97
CA SER A 323 -7.73 36.18 -4.42
C SER A 323 -7.26 35.31 -5.58
N SER A 324 -6.06 35.59 -6.08
CA SER A 324 -5.36 34.72 -7.02
C SER A 324 -4.88 33.45 -6.29
N LYS A 325 -5.80 32.51 -6.08
CA LYS A 325 -5.44 31.09 -5.99
C LYS A 325 -5.44 30.60 -7.42
N SER A 326 -4.26 30.42 -7.99
CA SER A 326 -4.08 29.72 -9.25
C SER A 326 -4.77 28.37 -9.13
N GLU A 327 -5.89 28.25 -9.84
CA GLU A 327 -6.54 27.00 -10.18
C GLU A 327 -5.48 26.15 -10.89
N LYS A 328 -4.93 25.21 -10.13
CA LYS A 328 -3.91 24.30 -10.62
C LYS A 328 -4.66 23.24 -11.40
N VAL A 329 -5.05 23.58 -12.64
CA VAL A 329 -5.53 22.63 -13.64
C VAL A 329 -4.49 21.51 -13.67
N ASP A 330 -4.90 20.29 -13.35
CA ASP A 330 -3.96 19.16 -13.29
C ASP A 330 -3.44 18.94 -14.72
N PRO A 331 -2.15 19.21 -14.98
CA PRO A 331 -1.62 19.29 -16.34
C PRO A 331 -1.70 17.94 -17.07
N LEU A 332 -1.84 16.85 -16.33
CA LEU A 332 -1.93 15.49 -16.88
C LEU A 332 -3.25 15.23 -17.61
N GLY A 333 -4.37 15.76 -17.07
CA GLY A 333 -5.70 15.58 -17.66
C GLY A 333 -5.83 16.33 -18.99
N SER A 334 -5.43 17.61 -18.99
CA SER A 334 -5.43 18.47 -20.20
C SER A 334 -4.54 17.89 -21.28
N ALA A 335 -3.30 17.52 -20.94
CA ALA A 335 -2.36 16.94 -21.90
C ALA A 335 -2.88 15.63 -22.52
N SER A 336 -3.53 14.76 -21.72
CA SER A 336 -4.08 13.49 -22.23
C SER A 336 -5.20 13.68 -23.25
N MET A 337 -6.05 14.70 -23.06
CA MET A 337 -7.14 15.03 -23.96
C MET A 337 -6.62 15.67 -25.25
N GLU A 338 -5.70 16.64 -25.13
CA GLU A 338 -5.06 17.31 -26.26
C GLU A 338 -4.30 16.32 -27.16
N MET A 339 -3.57 15.37 -26.57
CA MET A 339 -2.85 14.33 -27.33
C MET A 339 -3.80 13.43 -28.13
N LEU A 340 -4.98 13.10 -27.59
CA LEU A 340 -5.99 12.33 -28.31
C LEU A 340 -6.60 13.12 -29.46
N GLU A 341 -6.85 14.41 -29.26
CA GLU A 341 -7.36 15.30 -30.32
C GLU A 341 -6.34 15.45 -31.47
N LEU A 342 -5.06 15.62 -31.14
CA LEU A 342 -3.99 15.64 -32.13
C LEU A 342 -3.88 14.32 -32.90
N LEU A 343 -4.05 13.18 -32.21
CA LEU A 343 -4.02 11.87 -32.84
C LEU A 343 -5.21 11.67 -33.80
N ILE A 344 -6.41 12.09 -33.41
CA ILE A 344 -7.60 12.05 -34.26
C ILE A 344 -7.40 12.93 -35.48
N LEU A 345 -6.94 14.18 -35.29
CA LEU A 345 -6.67 15.12 -36.38
C LEU A 345 -5.63 14.57 -37.37
N ALA A 346 -4.51 14.03 -36.86
CA ALA A 346 -3.49 13.43 -37.70
C ALA A 346 -4.01 12.22 -38.48
N ALA A 347 -4.82 11.37 -37.85
CA ALA A 347 -5.44 10.23 -38.50
C ALA A 347 -6.44 10.65 -39.60
N ASP A 348 -7.23 11.70 -39.37
CA ASP A 348 -8.16 12.26 -40.35
C ASP A 348 -7.40 12.85 -41.56
N ILE A 349 -6.35 13.64 -41.35
CA ILE A 349 -5.50 14.20 -42.42
C ILE A 349 -4.88 13.07 -43.25
N LEU A 350 -4.33 12.04 -42.60
CA LEU A 350 -3.75 10.89 -43.29
C LEU A 350 -4.83 10.16 -44.10
N ARG A 351 -6.01 9.97 -43.54
CA ARG A 351 -7.14 9.32 -44.21
C ARG A 351 -7.60 10.11 -45.45
N GLU A 352 -7.66 11.43 -45.39
CA GLU A 352 -7.96 12.29 -46.53
C GLU A 352 -6.89 12.19 -47.63
N SER A 353 -5.62 12.05 -47.26
CA SER A 353 -4.51 11.89 -48.21
C SER A 353 -4.60 10.59 -49.04
N PHE A 354 -5.18 9.52 -48.47
CA PHE A 354 -5.45 8.29 -49.21
C PHE A 354 -6.63 8.42 -50.17
N MET A 355 -7.62 9.26 -49.85
CA MET A 355 -8.76 9.54 -50.74
C MET A 355 -8.37 10.43 -51.93
N LEU A 356 -7.40 11.34 -51.75
CA LEU A 356 -6.86 12.20 -52.82
C LEU A 356 -5.87 11.49 -53.77
N LYS A 357 -5.36 10.31 -53.39
CA LYS A 357 -4.43 9.48 -54.19
C LYS A 357 -5.14 8.43 -55.07
N LYS A 358 -6.46 8.41 -55.07
CA LYS A 358 -7.31 7.59 -55.95
C LYS A 358 -7.77 8.42 -57.15
#